data_AF-A0A7V0WCZ7-F1
#
_entry.id   AF-A0A7V0WCZ7-F1
#
_cell.length_a   1.000
_cell.length_b   1.000
_cell.length_c   1.000
_cell.angle_alpha   90.00
_cell.angle_beta   90.00
_cell.angle_gamma   90.00
#
_symmetry.space_group_name_H-M   'P 1'
#
loop_
_entity.id
_entity.type
_entity.pdbx_description
1 polymer ?
#
loop_
_entity_poly.entity_id
_entity_poly.type
_entity_poly.pdbx_seq_one_letter_code
_entity_poly.pdbx_strand_id
1 'polypeptide(L)'
;MDVNKKTINSSVALTSSTPLMKQYASIKEDHKDAILFFRLGDFYEMFGEDAVIASKILQITLTTRDKNSETPIPMCGIPHFSAAGYITKLINSGRKVAVCEQMEDTEDSSGIVRREVVRVITPGTHEPENPKESS
;
A
#
# COMPACT_ATOMS: atom_id res chain seq x y z
N MET A 1 -9.57 -38.04 11.38
CA MET A 1 -8.21 -38.35 10.89
C MET A 1 -8.30 -38.28 9.38
N ASP A 2 -7.83 -37.29 8.65
CA ASP A 2 -6.91 -36.20 8.96
C ASP A 2 -7.06 -35.11 7.88
N VAL A 3 -7.07 -33.86 8.36
CA VAL A 3 -6.65 -32.61 7.72
C VAL A 3 -6.72 -32.46 6.19
N ASN A 4 -7.75 -31.74 5.75
CA ASN A 4 -7.81 -31.08 4.43
C ASN A 4 -6.74 -29.96 4.36
N LYS A 5 -5.57 -30.28 3.81
CA LYS A 5 -4.54 -29.32 3.40
C LYS A 5 -5.02 -28.59 2.14
N LYS A 6 -5.76 -27.50 2.30
CA LYS A 6 -6.04 -26.58 1.19
C LYS A 6 -4.79 -25.70 1.00
N THR A 7 -4.00 -26.08 0.01
CA THR A 7 -2.86 -25.34 -0.51
C THR A 7 -3.27 -23.88 -0.77
N ILE A 8 -2.76 -22.99 0.07
CA ILE A 8 -2.78 -21.53 -0.10
C ILE A 8 -1.81 -21.18 -1.23
N ASN A 9 -2.31 -21.15 -2.46
CA ASN A 9 -1.57 -20.59 -3.59
C ASN A 9 -1.53 -19.07 -3.46
N SER A 10 -0.33 -18.53 -3.34
CA SER A 10 0.04 -17.13 -3.10
C SER A 10 -0.21 -16.18 -4.29
N SER A 11 -1.29 -16.37 -5.04
CA SER A 11 -1.67 -15.50 -6.17
C SER A 11 -3.15 -15.17 -6.07
N VAL A 12 -3.55 -14.42 -5.04
CA VAL A 12 -4.84 -13.74 -5.09
C VAL A 12 -4.68 -12.60 -6.09
N ALA A 13 -4.94 -12.91 -7.36
CA ALA A 13 -5.19 -11.89 -8.36
C ALA A 13 -6.25 -10.94 -7.77
N LEU A 14 -5.97 -9.63 -7.77
CA LEU A 14 -6.87 -8.61 -7.27
C LEU A 14 -8.06 -8.47 -8.25
N THR A 15 -8.90 -9.50 -8.36
CA THR A 15 -10.02 -9.64 -9.31
C THR A 15 -11.25 -8.85 -8.91
N SER A 16 -11.09 -7.79 -8.10
CA SER A 16 -12.16 -6.83 -7.86
C SER A 16 -12.33 -6.00 -9.13
N SER A 17 -13.48 -6.15 -9.78
CA SER A 17 -13.82 -5.47 -11.04
C SER A 17 -14.00 -3.95 -10.93
N THR A 18 -13.76 -3.36 -9.75
CA THR A 18 -13.90 -1.92 -9.55
C THR A 18 -12.82 -1.15 -10.31
N PRO A 19 -13.14 0.04 -10.87
CA PRO A 19 -12.16 0.88 -11.56
C PRO A 19 -10.92 1.20 -10.69
N LEU A 20 -11.13 1.37 -9.38
CA LEU A 20 -10.07 1.63 -8.41
C LEU A 20 -9.10 0.45 -8.28
N MET A 21 -9.61 -0.77 -8.13
CA MET A 21 -8.75 -1.95 -7.97
C MET A 21 -8.01 -2.29 -9.27
N LYS A 22 -8.59 -1.98 -10.44
CA LYS A 22 -7.89 -2.05 -11.72
C LYS A 22 -6.72 -1.06 -11.79
N GLN A 23 -6.93 0.18 -11.38
CA GLN A 23 -5.86 1.20 -11.33
C GLN A 23 -4.76 0.78 -10.35
N TYR A 24 -5.11 0.30 -9.15
CA TYR A 24 -4.16 -0.23 -8.19
C TYR A 24 -3.34 -1.39 -8.77
N ALA A 25 -4.00 -2.38 -9.37
CA ALA A 25 -3.33 -3.55 -9.94
C ALA A 25 -2.36 -3.17 -11.07
N SER A 26 -2.76 -2.23 -11.94
CA SER A 26 -1.90 -1.71 -13.00
C SER A 26 -0.63 -1.06 -12.45
N ILE A 27 -0.76 -0.18 -11.45
CA ILE A 27 0.39 0.49 -10.84
C ILE A 27 1.27 -0.52 -10.07
N LYS A 28 0.64 -1.50 -9.43
CA LYS A 28 1.36 -2.54 -8.68
C LYS A 28 2.16 -3.46 -9.59
N GLU A 29 1.73 -3.68 -10.83
CA GLU A 29 2.46 -4.47 -11.83
C GLU A 29 3.82 -3.85 -12.16
N ASP A 30 3.93 -2.53 -12.13
CA ASP A 30 5.18 -1.79 -12.35
C ASP A 30 6.08 -1.74 -11.08
N HIS A 31 5.50 -2.04 -9.91
CA HIS A 31 6.15 -1.92 -8.60
C HIS A 31 5.96 -3.18 -7.72
N LYS A 32 6.16 -4.37 -8.32
CA LYS A 32 5.91 -5.66 -7.65
C LYS A 32 6.73 -5.88 -6.38
N ASP A 33 7.94 -5.34 -6.34
CA ASP A 33 8.90 -5.52 -5.26
C ASP A 33 8.79 -4.48 -4.13
N ALA A 34 7.89 -3.49 -4.26
CA ALA A 34 7.67 -2.44 -3.28
C ALA A 34 6.27 -2.50 -2.67
N ILE A 35 6.13 -2.21 -1.38
CA ILE A 35 4.82 -2.00 -0.76
C ILE A 35 4.23 -0.72 -1.35
N LEU A 36 3.06 -0.84 -2.00
CA LEU A 36 2.40 0.28 -2.65
C LEU A 36 1.52 1.03 -1.66
N PHE A 37 1.95 2.24 -1.29
CA PHE A 37 1.14 3.21 -0.55
C PHE A 37 0.24 3.92 -1.56
N PHE A 38 -1.01 3.47 -1.66
CA PHE A 38 -1.97 4.00 -2.63
C PHE A 38 -2.85 5.07 -1.99
N ARG A 39 -2.72 6.33 -2.41
CA ARG A 39 -3.48 7.43 -1.80
C ARG A 39 -4.97 7.34 -2.12
N LEU A 40 -5.76 7.32 -1.06
CA LEU A 40 -7.21 7.38 -1.09
C LEU A 40 -7.71 8.40 -0.06
N GLY A 41 -7.96 9.62 -0.51
CA GLY A 41 -8.27 10.76 0.36
C GLY A 41 -7.14 11.03 1.35
N ASP A 42 -7.47 10.97 2.65
CA ASP A 42 -6.54 11.23 3.75
C ASP A 42 -5.75 10.00 4.21
N PHE A 43 -5.86 8.88 3.50
CA PHE A 43 -5.17 7.62 3.84
C PHE A 43 -4.28 7.13 2.71
N TYR A 44 -3.21 6.44 3.08
CA TYR A 44 -2.57 5.47 2.22
C TYR A 44 -3.13 4.09 2.53
N GLU A 45 -3.76 3.46 1.54
CA GLU A 45 -4.26 2.10 1.62
C GLU A 45 -3.30 1.14 0.91
N MET A 46 -3.13 -0.06 1.49
CA MET A 46 -2.41 -1.17 0.89
C MET A 46 -3.38 -2.35 0.79
N PHE A 47 -3.25 -3.16 -0.27
CA PHE A 47 -4.15 -4.28 -0.52
C PHE A 47 -3.40 -5.59 -0.74
N GLY A 48 -4.08 -6.70 -0.48
CA GLY A 48 -3.58 -8.05 -0.73
C GLY A 48 -2.33 -8.36 0.10
N GLU A 49 -1.28 -8.83 -0.56
CA GLU A 49 -0.03 -9.22 0.11
C GLU A 49 0.67 -8.03 0.78
N ASP A 50 0.66 -6.85 0.14
CA ASP A 50 1.22 -5.63 0.72
C ASP A 50 0.54 -5.29 2.05
N ALA A 51 -0.79 -5.44 2.13
CA ALA A 51 -1.54 -5.21 3.34
C ALA A 51 -1.13 -6.18 4.47
N VAL A 52 -1.00 -7.47 4.15
CA VAL A 52 -0.65 -8.52 5.11
C VAL A 52 0.76 -8.31 5.67
N ILE A 53 1.70 -7.87 4.82
CA ILE A 53 3.08 -7.64 5.22
C ILE A 53 3.18 -6.34 6.03
N ALA A 54 2.62 -5.25 5.51
CA ALA A 54 2.66 -3.96 6.17
C ALA A 54 1.96 -4.00 7.53
N SER A 55 0.81 -4.68 7.66
CA SER A 55 0.09 -4.75 8.93
C SER A 55 0.92 -5.38 10.05
N LYS A 56 1.73 -6.40 9.72
CA LYS A 56 2.59 -7.08 10.68
C LYS A 56 3.77 -6.21 11.10
N ILE A 57 4.44 -5.57 10.15
CA ILE A 57 5.63 -4.75 10.42
C ILE A 57 5.24 -3.47 11.16
N LEU A 58 4.16 -2.83 10.73
CA LEU A 58 3.69 -1.56 11.29
C LEU A 58 2.85 -1.74 12.56
N GLN A 59 2.45 -2.98 12.86
CA GLN A 59 1.54 -3.33 13.97
C GLN A 59 0.22 -2.55 13.89
N ILE A 60 -0.35 -2.48 12.68
CA ILE A 60 -1.65 -1.86 12.43
C ILE A 60 -2.70 -2.92 12.12
N THR A 61 -3.96 -2.56 12.30
CA THR A 61 -5.07 -3.47 12.05
C THR A 61 -5.14 -3.91 10.59
N LEU A 62 -5.08 -5.23 10.36
CA LEU A 62 -5.43 -5.82 9.07
C LEU A 62 -6.95 -5.99 9.00
N THR A 63 -7.53 -5.42 7.96
CA THR A 63 -8.96 -5.49 7.67
C THR A 63 -9.17 -6.13 6.30
N THR A 64 -10.37 -5.97 5.76
CA THR A 64 -10.77 -6.56 4.51
C THR A 64 -11.68 -5.58 3.80
N ARG A 65 -11.37 -5.29 2.54
CA ARG A 65 -12.25 -4.56 1.62
C ARG A 65 -13.28 -5.52 1.06
N ASP A 66 -14.52 -5.03 0.89
CA ASP A 66 -15.64 -5.79 0.35
C ASP A 66 -15.91 -7.10 1.13
N LYS A 67 -16.03 -6.99 2.47
CA LYS A 67 -16.19 -8.15 3.38
C LYS A 67 -17.31 -9.12 3.01
N ASN A 68 -18.35 -8.64 2.33
CA ASN A 68 -19.51 -9.45 1.91
C ASN A 68 -19.42 -9.94 0.46
N SER A 69 -18.30 -9.69 -0.22
CA SER A 69 -18.03 -10.17 -1.58
C SER A 69 -17.59 -11.63 -1.56
N GLU A 70 -17.77 -12.33 -2.68
CA GLU A 70 -17.19 -13.67 -2.92
C GLU A 70 -15.65 -13.64 -2.88
N THR A 71 -15.04 -12.47 -3.08
CA THR A 71 -13.59 -12.26 -3.11
C THR A 71 -13.14 -11.13 -2.19
N PRO A 72 -13.15 -11.34 -0.85
CA PRO A 72 -12.66 -10.35 0.11
C PRO A 72 -11.16 -10.07 -0.08
N ILE A 73 -10.77 -8.79 -0.07
CA ILE A 73 -9.37 -8.38 -0.29
C ILE A 73 -8.76 -7.88 1.03
N PRO A 74 -7.65 -8.48 1.52
CA PRO A 74 -6.93 -7.96 2.69
C PRO A 74 -6.55 -6.50 2.49
N MET A 75 -6.73 -5.68 3.52
CA MET A 75 -6.51 -4.24 3.44
C MET A 75 -6.01 -3.70 4.78
N CYS A 76 -5.03 -2.82 4.75
CA CYS A 76 -4.71 -1.96 5.88
C CYS A 76 -4.42 -0.55 5.38
N GLY A 77 -4.40 0.42 6.28
CA GLY A 77 -4.17 1.81 5.90
C GLY A 77 -3.56 2.62 7.03
N ILE A 78 -2.92 3.72 6.64
CA ILE A 78 -2.32 4.69 7.55
C ILE A 78 -2.76 6.11 7.16
N PRO A 79 -2.82 7.06 8.08
CA PRO A 79 -3.08 8.46 7.74
C PRO A 79 -1.95 9.02 6.88
N HIS A 80 -2.28 9.71 5.78
CA HIS A 80 -1.29 10.22 4.82
C HIS A 80 -0.32 11.21 5.47
N PHE A 81 -0.82 12.08 6.34
CA PHE A 81 -0.03 13.11 7.03
C PHE A 81 1.00 12.53 8.01
N SER A 82 0.81 11.27 8.42
CA SER A 82 1.73 10.56 9.32
C SER A 82 2.62 9.55 8.59
N ALA A 83 2.59 9.52 7.24
CA ALA A 83 3.20 8.46 6.45
C ALA A 83 4.70 8.30 6.65
N ALA A 84 5.44 9.39 6.88
CA ALA A 84 6.90 9.39 7.01
C ALA A 84 7.39 8.34 8.04
N GLY A 85 6.83 8.33 9.25
CA GLY A 85 7.24 7.39 10.29
C GLY A 85 6.93 5.93 9.95
N TYR A 86 5.83 5.65 9.23
CA TYR A 86 5.50 4.30 8.78
C TYR A 86 6.41 3.84 7.65
N ILE A 87 6.74 4.73 6.71
CA ILE A 87 7.70 4.46 5.64
C ILE A 87 9.04 4.06 6.27
N THR A 88 9.58 4.86 7.20
CA THR A 88 10.85 4.56 7.87
C THR A 88 10.85 3.17 8.51
N LYS A 89 9.77 2.76 9.18
CA LYS A 89 9.64 1.41 9.76
C LYS A 89 9.70 0.31 8.69
N LEU A 90 9.03 0.50 7.55
CA LEU A 90 9.08 -0.46 6.44
C LEU A 90 10.47 -0.53 5.82
N ILE A 91 11.11 0.61 5.57
CA ILE A 91 12.47 0.69 5.03
C ILE A 91 13.47 -0.03 5.96
N ASN A 92 13.40 0.23 7.27
CA ASN A 92 14.26 -0.41 8.27
C ASN A 92 14.04 -1.92 8.39
N SER A 93 12.84 -2.40 8.02
CA SER A 93 12.54 -3.83 7.92
C SER A 93 13.01 -4.48 6.61
N GLY A 94 13.69 -3.73 5.74
CA GLY A 94 14.19 -4.20 4.45
C GLY A 94 13.15 -4.19 3.32
N ARG A 95 12.03 -3.46 3.48
CA ARG A 95 10.99 -3.35 2.45
C ARG A 95 11.18 -2.08 1.63
N LYS A 96 10.98 -2.15 0.31
CA LYS A 96 10.81 -0.94 -0.53
C LYS A 96 9.39 -0.41 -0.39
N VAL A 97 9.20 0.89 -0.55
CA VAL A 97 7.88 1.54 -0.53
C VAL A 97 7.72 2.41 -1.78
N ALA A 98 6.64 2.21 -2.53
CA ALA A 98 6.22 3.08 -3.63
C ALA A 98 5.07 3.97 -3.15
N VAL A 99 5.24 5.28 -3.23
CA VAL A 99 4.23 6.27 -2.82
C VAL A 99 3.48 6.73 -4.05
N CYS A 100 2.19 6.40 -4.09
CA CYS A 100 1.27 6.70 -5.17
C CYS A 100 0.28 7.78 -4.73
N GLU A 101 0.33 8.93 -5.39
CA GLU A 101 -0.44 10.13 -5.05
C GLU A 101 -1.66 10.29 -5.95
N GLN A 102 -2.64 11.08 -5.49
CA GLN A 102 -3.74 11.58 -6.33
C GLN A 102 -3.26 12.84 -7.06
N MET A 103 -3.40 12.85 -8.39
CA MET A 103 -2.89 13.93 -9.23
C MET A 103 -3.93 15.04 -9.49
N GLU A 104 -5.19 14.78 -9.17
CA GLU A 104 -6.32 15.70 -9.37
C GLU A 104 -6.98 15.97 -8.03
N ASP A 105 -7.40 17.22 -7.82
CA ASP A 105 -8.21 17.60 -6.67
C ASP A 105 -9.61 16.98 -6.79
N THR A 106 -10.06 16.33 -5.72
CA THR A 106 -11.26 15.47 -5.70
C THR A 106 -12.59 16.21 -5.93
N GLU A 107 -12.56 17.54 -5.88
CA GLU A 107 -13.76 18.40 -5.92
C GLU A 107 -14.36 18.50 -7.34
N ASP A 108 -13.55 18.32 -8.40
CA ASP A 108 -13.99 18.56 -9.79
C ASP A 108 -14.05 17.29 -10.67
N SER A 109 -13.63 16.13 -10.17
CA SER A 109 -13.50 14.94 -11.01
C SER A 109 -14.81 14.14 -11.11
N SER A 110 -15.57 14.31 -12.19
CA SER A 110 -16.70 13.43 -12.57
C SER A 110 -16.24 12.05 -13.09
N GLY A 111 -15.00 11.66 -12.80
CA GLY A 111 -14.31 10.49 -13.36
C GLY A 111 -13.40 9.81 -12.33
N ILE A 112 -12.70 8.75 -12.76
CA ILE A 112 -11.71 8.09 -11.91
C ILE A 112 -10.52 9.02 -11.68
N VAL A 113 -10.28 9.40 -10.43
CA VAL A 113 -9.11 10.22 -10.06
C VAL A 113 -7.83 9.56 -10.55
N ARG A 114 -7.01 10.30 -11.31
CA ARG A 114 -5.69 9.84 -11.75
C ARG A 114 -4.74 9.70 -10.58
N ARG A 115 -3.94 8.63 -10.60
CA ARG A 115 -2.93 8.33 -9.59
C ARG A 115 -1.61 7.93 -10.21
N GLU A 116 -0.52 8.38 -9.60
CA GLU A 116 0.83 8.12 -10.08
C GLU A 116 1.80 7.90 -8.94
N VAL A 117 2.78 7.03 -9.16
CA VAL A 117 3.89 6.86 -8.22
C VAL A 117 4.84 8.03 -8.37
N VAL A 118 4.87 8.89 -7.35
CA VAL A 118 5.73 10.08 -7.32
C VAL A 118 7.09 9.81 -6.70
N ARG A 119 7.20 8.73 -5.92
CA ARG A 119 8.43 8.40 -5.19
C ARG A 119 8.52 6.91 -4.90
N VAL A 120 9.70 6.32 -5.12
CA VAL A 120 10.05 4.97 -4.67
C VAL A 120 11.20 5.09 -3.68
N ILE A 121 11.06 4.47 -2.51
CA ILE A 121 11.98 4.57 -1.38
C ILE A 121 12.51 3.18 -1.11
N THR A 122 13.83 3.00 -1.10
CA THR A 122 14.47 1.70 -0.93
C THR A 122 15.30 1.61 0.34
N PRO A 123 15.42 0.41 0.96
CA PRO A 123 16.40 0.16 2.03
C PRO A 123 17.80 0.60 1.58
N GLY A 124 18.49 1.40 2.39
CA GLY A 124 19.80 1.96 2.06
C GLY A 124 19.78 3.33 1.39
N THR A 125 18.61 3.92 1.12
CA THR A 125 18.53 5.36 0.84
C THR A 125 18.78 6.11 2.14
N HIS A 126 20.03 6.42 2.43
CA HIS A 126 20.38 7.37 3.49
C HIS A 126 19.77 8.72 3.07
N GLU A 127 18.73 9.20 3.76
CA GLU A 127 18.52 10.64 3.81
C GLU A 127 19.81 11.25 4.38
N PRO A 128 20.39 12.29 3.76
CA PRO A 128 21.47 13.00 4.41
C PRO A 128 20.94 13.49 5.76
N GLU A 129 21.53 12.97 6.84
CA GLU A 129 21.42 13.57 8.17
C GLU A 129 21.66 15.06 7.98
N ASN A 130 20.64 15.90 8.22
CA ASN A 130 20.85 17.33 8.24
C ASN A 130 21.78 17.62 9.45
N PRO A 131 23.04 18.04 9.25
CA PRO A 131 23.93 18.29 10.35
C PRO A 131 23.46 19.57 11.06
N LYS A 132 23.02 19.41 12.31
CA LYS A 132 22.90 20.40 13.40
C LYS A 132 23.07 21.89 13.02
N GLU A 133 22.07 22.71 13.31
CA GLU A 133 22.33 24.05 13.85
C GLU A 133 22.17 24.00 15.37
N SER A 134 23.31 24.01 16.05
CA SER A 134 23.40 24.44 17.44
C SER A 134 23.36 25.97 17.45
N SER A 135 22.54 26.55 18.33
CA SER A 135 22.73 27.88 18.90
C SER A 135 22.38 27.80 20.38
#